data_AF-A0A946B172-F1
#
_entry.id   AF-A0A946B172-F1
#
_cell.length_a   1.000
_cell.length_b   1.000
_cell.length_c   1.000
_cell.angle_alpha   90.00
_cell.angle_beta   90.00
_cell.angle_gamma   90.00
#
_symmetry.space_group_name_H-M   'P 1'
#
loop_
_entity.id
_entity.type
_entity.pdbx_description
1 polymer ?
#
loop_
_entity_poly.entity_id
_entity_poly.type
_entity_poly.pdbx_seq_one_letter_code
_entity_poly.pdbx_strand_id
1 'polypeptide(L)'
;GAYIDLLSASDKLDGWRHWQTLYQLEVFDASGGSESWNIDFRDKKLRADKKSPGKINLYEGIAASDFVKLVNGTTSWDYVGISGNYRTFNNIYRVGPGTFEFFPVDRPFPLPLLQVFPSNKEMDRNKYMKDVLRWKDKA
;
A
#
# COMPACT_ATOMS: atom_id res chain seq x y z
N GLY A 1 9.60 -10.79 6.63
CA GLY A 1 9.65 -9.47 7.29
C GLY A 1 8.24 -8.95 7.29
N ALA A 2 7.71 -8.47 8.42
CA ALA A 2 6.27 -8.44 8.70
C ALA A 2 5.38 -7.98 7.52
N TYR A 3 5.74 -6.88 6.84
CA TYR A 3 5.00 -6.39 5.66
C TYR A 3 4.92 -7.40 4.50
N ILE A 4 6.05 -8.01 4.14
CA ILE A 4 6.13 -9.04 3.09
C ILE A 4 5.37 -10.30 3.48
N ASP A 5 5.40 -10.65 4.77
CA ASP A 5 4.70 -11.83 5.28
C ASP A 5 3.17 -11.62 5.18
N LEU A 6 2.69 -10.40 5.51
CA LEU A 6 1.29 -10.00 5.34
C LEU A 6 0.87 -9.96 3.85
N LEU A 7 1.71 -9.40 2.97
CA LEU A 7 1.45 -9.43 1.52
C LEU A 7 1.37 -10.86 0.97
N SER A 8 2.24 -11.74 1.45
CA SER A 8 2.26 -13.14 1.04
C SER A 8 1.04 -13.92 1.52
N ALA A 9 0.38 -13.47 2.59
CA ALA A 9 -0.84 -14.05 3.13
C ALA A 9 -2.13 -13.41 2.59
N SER A 10 -2.02 -12.35 1.78
CA SER A 10 -3.16 -11.63 1.20
C SER A 10 -3.96 -12.51 0.23
N ASP A 11 -5.30 -12.42 0.30
CA ASP A 11 -6.21 -13.07 -0.64
C ASP A 11 -6.10 -12.48 -2.07
N LYS A 12 -5.45 -11.32 -2.23
CA LYS A 12 -5.21 -10.68 -3.53
C LYS A 12 -3.92 -11.10 -4.21
N LEU A 13 -3.09 -11.94 -3.57
CA LEU A 13 -1.78 -12.34 -4.09
C LEU A 13 -1.86 -12.93 -5.50
N ASP A 14 -2.82 -13.82 -5.74
CA ASP A 14 -2.99 -14.45 -7.05
C ASP A 14 -3.46 -13.44 -8.11
N GLY A 15 -4.22 -12.41 -7.71
CA GLY A 15 -4.58 -11.30 -8.58
C GLY A 15 -3.35 -10.49 -9.01
N TRP A 16 -2.47 -10.13 -8.07
CA TRP A 16 -1.23 -9.43 -8.39
C TRP A 16 -0.29 -10.25 -9.28
N ARG A 17 -0.23 -11.57 -9.05
CA ARG A 17 0.50 -12.52 -9.90
C ARG A 17 -0.08 -12.60 -11.30
N HIS A 18 -1.39 -12.77 -11.39
CA HIS A 18 -2.10 -12.85 -12.65
C HIS A 18 -1.81 -11.62 -13.52
N TRP A 19 -1.83 -10.43 -12.92
CA TRP A 19 -1.55 -9.16 -13.60
C TRP A 19 -0.07 -8.79 -13.68
N GLN A 20 0.84 -9.72 -13.39
CA GLN A 20 2.29 -9.51 -13.51
C GLN A 20 2.76 -8.22 -12.81
N THR A 21 2.22 -7.94 -11.62
CA THR A 21 2.41 -6.65 -10.94
C THR A 21 3.85 -6.47 -10.45
N LEU A 22 4.43 -5.33 -10.83
CA LEU A 22 5.74 -4.82 -10.41
C LEU A 22 5.49 -3.60 -9.53
N TYR A 23 5.56 -3.83 -8.22
CA TYR A 23 5.16 -2.87 -7.21
C TYR A 23 6.36 -2.15 -6.61
N GLN A 24 6.25 -0.82 -6.47
CA GLN A 24 7.19 -0.01 -5.70
C GLN A 24 6.48 0.67 -4.54
N LEU A 25 7.03 0.49 -3.34
CA LEU A 25 6.68 1.25 -2.15
C LEU A 25 7.77 2.28 -1.89
N GLU A 26 7.41 3.56 -1.94
CA GLU A 26 8.26 4.68 -1.55
C GLU A 26 7.81 5.23 -0.18
N VAL A 27 8.76 5.38 0.74
CA VAL A 27 8.53 6.01 2.04
C VAL A 27 9.41 7.24 2.14
N PHE A 28 8.79 8.41 2.24
CA PHE A 28 9.49 9.70 2.24
C PHE A 28 9.32 10.47 3.55
N ASP A 29 10.28 11.32 3.88
CA ASP A 29 10.26 12.16 5.07
C ASP A 29 10.16 13.66 4.74
N ALA A 30 9.94 14.47 5.79
CA ALA A 30 9.81 15.92 5.66
C ALA A 30 11.14 16.63 5.34
N SER A 31 12.28 15.97 5.51
CA SER A 31 13.60 16.49 5.15
C SER A 31 13.97 16.26 3.68
N GLY A 32 13.07 15.65 2.90
CA GLY A 32 13.30 15.33 1.48
C GLY A 32 14.05 14.01 1.28
N GLY A 33 14.28 13.24 2.35
CA GLY A 33 14.77 11.88 2.28
C GLY A 33 13.68 10.94 1.79
N SER A 34 14.08 9.92 1.03
CA SER A 34 13.17 8.89 0.54
C SER A 34 13.89 7.55 0.41
N GLU A 35 13.21 6.49 0.82
CA GLU A 35 13.63 5.11 0.65
C GLU A 35 12.56 4.36 -0.14
N SER A 36 13.01 3.53 -1.08
CA SER A 36 12.10 2.77 -1.94
C SER A 36 12.45 1.28 -1.95
N TRP A 37 11.40 0.47 -2.00
CA TRP A 37 11.48 -0.98 -2.11
C TRP A 37 10.60 -1.46 -3.25
N ASN A 38 11.13 -2.41 -4.03
CA ASN A 38 10.45 -3.02 -5.17
C ASN A 38 10.07 -4.45 -4.82
N ILE A 39 8.86 -4.86 -5.22
CA ILE A 39 8.32 -6.19 -5.03
C ILE A 39 7.81 -6.67 -6.39
N ASP A 40 8.41 -7.74 -6.89
CA ASP A 40 7.93 -8.42 -8.09
C ASP A 40 6.95 -9.52 -7.67
N PHE A 41 5.66 -9.33 -7.91
CA PHE A 41 4.65 -10.33 -7.54
C PHE A 41 4.73 -11.60 -8.38
N ARG A 42 5.46 -11.60 -9.50
CA ARG A 42 5.70 -12.80 -10.33
C ARG A 42 6.65 -13.78 -9.63
N ASP A 43 7.44 -13.30 -8.67
CA ASP A 43 8.36 -14.15 -7.93
C ASP A 43 7.59 -15.17 -7.08
N LYS A 44 8.07 -16.43 -7.12
CA LYS A 44 7.49 -17.52 -6.30
C LYS A 44 7.51 -17.18 -4.81
N LYS A 45 8.57 -16.51 -4.37
CA LYS A 45 8.75 -16.02 -2.99
C LYS A 45 8.93 -14.52 -3.04
N LEU A 46 7.97 -13.79 -2.45
CA LEU A 46 8.03 -12.33 -2.39
C LEU A 46 9.24 -11.87 -1.56
N ARG A 47 9.87 -10.80 -2.03
CA ARG A 47 10.94 -10.09 -1.33
C ARG A 47 10.87 -8.61 -1.68
N ALA A 48 11.36 -7.77 -0.78
CA ALA A 48 11.54 -6.34 -1.00
C ALA A 48 13.00 -6.10 -1.43
N ASP A 49 13.19 -5.63 -2.65
CA ASP A 49 14.50 -5.30 -3.20
C ASP A 49 14.67 -3.77 -3.32
N LYS A 50 15.77 -3.22 -2.77
CA LYS A 50 16.10 -1.78 -2.91
C LYS A 50 16.53 -1.41 -4.33
N LYS A 51 16.89 -2.38 -5.16
CA LYS A 51 17.28 -2.14 -6.55
C LYS A 51 16.03 -1.95 -7.40
N SER A 52 16.00 -0.91 -8.21
CA SER A 52 14.95 -0.73 -9.21
C SER A 52 15.09 -1.79 -10.30
N PRO A 53 14.03 -2.55 -10.63
CA PRO A 53 14.02 -3.45 -11.78
C PRO A 53 13.94 -2.71 -13.13
N GLY A 54 13.94 -1.37 -13.13
CA GLY A 54 13.87 -0.53 -14.33
C GLY A 54 12.45 -0.36 -14.90
N LYS A 55 11.44 -1.03 -14.32
CA LYS A 55 10.03 -0.92 -14.67
C LYS A 55 9.15 -1.15 -13.45
N ILE A 56 8.12 -0.33 -13.29
CA ILE A 56 7.05 -0.50 -12.30
C ILE A 56 5.71 -0.31 -13.01
N ASN A 57 4.69 -1.01 -12.56
CA ASN A 57 3.32 -0.81 -13.04
C ASN A 57 2.34 -0.51 -11.91
N LEU A 58 2.82 -0.56 -10.66
CA LEU A 58 2.13 -0.11 -9.47
C LEU A 58 3.10 0.63 -8.55
N TYR A 59 2.71 1.83 -8.13
CA TYR A 59 3.48 2.67 -7.22
C TYR A 59 2.58 3.12 -6.08
N GLU A 60 3.09 3.03 -4.86
CA GLU A 60 2.53 3.69 -3.68
C GLU A 60 3.63 4.47 -2.96
N GLY A 61 3.40 5.76 -2.77
CA GLY A 61 4.25 6.66 -1.99
C GLY A 61 3.53 7.10 -0.73
N ILE A 62 4.19 7.05 0.41
CA ILE A 62 3.61 7.44 1.70
C ILE A 62 4.63 8.17 2.59
N ALA A 63 4.19 9.19 3.33
CA ALA A 63 5.03 9.79 4.36
C ALA A 63 5.39 8.77 5.45
N ALA A 64 6.64 8.78 5.92
CA ALA A 64 7.14 7.91 6.98
C ALA A 64 6.29 8.01 8.25
N SER A 65 5.83 9.22 8.60
CA SER A 65 4.96 9.45 9.76
C SER A 65 3.60 8.76 9.64
N ASP A 66 3.02 8.72 8.44
CA ASP A 66 1.73 8.09 8.17
C ASP A 66 1.88 6.56 8.05
N PHE A 67 2.96 6.08 7.43
CA PHE A 67 3.28 4.66 7.34
C PHE A 67 3.51 4.03 8.72
N VAL A 68 4.30 4.68 9.59
CA VAL A 68 4.51 4.20 10.98
C VAL A 68 3.19 4.18 11.75
N LYS A 69 2.33 5.20 11.56
CA LYS A 69 1.03 5.20 12.22
C LYS A 69 0.12 4.06 11.74
N LEU A 70 0.15 3.71 10.45
CA LEU A 70 -0.58 2.56 9.89
C LEU A 70 -0.07 1.25 10.48
N VAL A 71 1.24 1.05 10.50
CA VAL A 71 1.89 -0.13 11.11
C VAL A 71 1.47 -0.29 12.57
N ASN A 72 1.39 0.81 13.31
CA ASN A 72 1.00 0.81 14.73
C ASN A 72 -0.52 0.77 14.96
N GLY A 73 -1.35 0.79 13.91
CA GLY A 73 -2.81 0.85 14.04
C GLY A 73 -3.33 2.14 14.70
N THR A 74 -2.57 3.23 14.57
CA THR A 74 -2.83 4.51 15.26
C THR A 74 -3.43 5.60 14.37
N THR A 75 -3.64 5.31 13.08
CA THR A 75 -4.28 6.19 12.08
C THR A 75 -5.33 5.42 11.27
N SER A 76 -6.03 6.11 10.37
CA SER A 76 -6.95 5.51 9.39
C SER A 76 -6.65 5.96 7.96
N TRP A 77 -7.18 5.23 6.98
CA TRP A 77 -7.07 5.62 5.57
C TRP A 77 -7.75 6.94 5.22
N ASP A 78 -8.80 7.34 5.96
CA ASP A 78 -9.37 8.69 5.80
C ASP A 78 -8.32 9.77 6.10
N TYR A 79 -7.58 9.61 7.21
CA TYR A 79 -6.57 10.56 7.61
C TYR A 79 -5.40 10.55 6.62
N VAL A 80 -4.93 9.36 6.24
CA VAL A 80 -3.82 9.19 5.29
C VAL A 80 -4.17 9.75 3.91
N GLY A 81 -5.42 9.58 3.46
CA GLY A 81 -5.90 10.14 2.20
C GLY A 81 -6.01 11.66 2.24
N ILE A 82 -6.50 12.23 3.34
CA ILE A 82 -6.69 13.70 3.49
C ILE A 82 -5.36 14.42 3.80
N SER A 83 -4.36 13.74 4.37
CA SER A 83 -3.06 14.36 4.68
C SER A 83 -2.30 14.84 3.44
N GLY A 84 -2.68 14.37 2.25
CA GLY A 84 -2.01 14.68 0.98
C GLY A 84 -0.64 14.00 0.83
N ASN A 85 -0.27 13.15 1.79
CA ASN A 85 1.02 12.47 1.83
C ASN A 85 0.95 11.00 1.42
N TYR A 86 -0.20 10.55 0.91
CA TYR A 86 -0.32 9.26 0.23
C TYR A 86 -0.59 9.49 -1.26
N ARG A 87 0.20 8.82 -2.09
CA ARG A 87 0.17 8.94 -3.55
C ARG A 87 0.19 7.55 -4.13
N THR A 88 -0.62 7.33 -5.16
CA THR A 88 -0.65 6.06 -5.86
C THR A 88 -0.69 6.31 -7.36
N PHE A 89 0.02 5.47 -8.10
CA PHE A 89 -0.06 5.43 -9.56
C PHE A 89 -0.14 3.96 -9.97
N ASN A 90 -1.08 3.65 -10.85
CA ASN A 90 -1.23 2.31 -11.40
C ASN A 90 -1.40 2.39 -12.92
N ASN A 91 -0.69 1.51 -13.62
CA ASN A 91 -0.86 1.27 -15.04
C ASN A 91 -0.76 -0.23 -15.24
N ILE A 92 -1.80 -0.94 -14.81
CA ILE A 92 -1.77 -2.39 -14.70
C ILE A 92 -2.06 -3.00 -16.05
N TYR A 93 -1.16 -3.87 -16.49
CA TYR A 93 -1.28 -4.63 -17.71
C TYR A 93 -0.61 -5.99 -17.55
N ARG A 94 -0.97 -6.92 -18.43
CA ARG A 94 -0.32 -8.21 -18.56
C ARG A 94 0.08 -8.45 -20.01
N VAL A 95 1.24 -9.06 -20.19
CA VAL A 95 1.70 -9.54 -21.51
C VAL A 95 1.62 -11.07 -21.52
N GLY A 96 0.93 -11.60 -22.52
CA GLY A 96 0.82 -13.03 -22.81
C GLY A 96 1.29 -13.36 -24.23
N PRO A 97 1.33 -14.65 -24.62
CA PRO A 97 1.68 -15.05 -25.98
C PRO A 97 0.73 -14.43 -27.01
N GLY A 98 1.19 -13.40 -27.73
CA GLY A 98 0.40 -12.68 -28.72
C GLY A 98 -0.70 -11.77 -28.16
N THR A 99 -0.76 -11.57 -26.84
CA THR A 99 -1.79 -10.74 -26.19
C THR A 99 -1.18 -9.64 -25.32
N PHE A 100 -1.85 -8.49 -25.29
CA PHE A 100 -1.58 -7.41 -24.36
C PHE A 100 -2.91 -6.98 -23.75
N GLU A 101 -3.05 -7.17 -22.44
CA GLU A 101 -4.29 -6.94 -21.71
C GLU A 101 -4.09 -5.81 -20.70
N PHE A 102 -4.99 -4.83 -20.67
CA PHE A 102 -5.02 -3.79 -19.66
C PHE A 102 -6.02 -4.15 -18.56
N PHE A 103 -5.72 -3.77 -17.33
CA PHE A 103 -6.69 -3.90 -16.24
C PHE A 103 -7.93 -3.06 -16.55
N PRO A 104 -9.15 -3.57 -16.28
CA PRO A 104 -10.38 -2.84 -16.55
C PRO A 104 -10.45 -1.51 -15.80
N VAL A 105 -10.78 -0.42 -16.50
CA VAL A 105 -10.83 0.94 -15.94
C VAL A 105 -12.05 1.19 -15.04
N ASP A 106 -13.06 0.33 -15.10
CA ASP A 106 -14.29 0.39 -14.32
C ASP A 106 -14.12 -0.14 -12.88
N ARG A 107 -12.93 -0.65 -12.53
CA ARG A 107 -12.70 -1.31 -11.25
C ARG A 107 -11.43 -0.80 -10.57
N PRO A 108 -11.43 -0.66 -9.23
CA PRO A 108 -10.22 -0.36 -8.50
C PRO A 108 -9.28 -1.57 -8.48
N PHE A 109 -8.00 -1.36 -8.78
CA PHE A 109 -6.98 -2.37 -8.57
C PHE A 109 -6.69 -2.52 -7.06
N PRO A 110 -6.56 -3.74 -6.51
CA PRO A 110 -6.25 -3.93 -5.09
C PRO A 110 -4.86 -3.38 -4.76
N LEU A 111 -4.79 -2.29 -4.00
CA LEU A 111 -3.52 -1.67 -3.62
C LEU A 111 -2.87 -2.41 -2.43
N PRO A 112 -1.59 -2.81 -2.51
CA PRO A 112 -0.88 -3.55 -1.48
C PRO A 112 -0.98 -2.96 -0.08
N LEU A 113 -0.75 -1.65 0.12
CA LEU A 113 -0.86 -1.05 1.46
C LEU A 113 -2.27 -1.17 2.03
N LEU A 114 -3.31 -0.96 1.21
CA LEU A 114 -4.72 -1.13 1.63
C LEU A 114 -5.06 -2.58 1.99
N GLN A 115 -4.43 -3.55 1.34
CA GLN A 115 -4.66 -4.96 1.69
C GLN A 115 -3.94 -5.36 2.98
N VAL A 116 -2.76 -4.80 3.23
CA VAL A 116 -1.98 -5.09 4.45
C VAL A 116 -2.54 -4.37 5.67
N PHE A 117 -3.00 -3.14 5.51
CA PHE A 117 -3.59 -2.32 6.57
C PHE A 117 -5.07 -2.04 6.25
N PRO A 118 -5.98 -3.02 6.36
CA PRO A 118 -7.36 -2.84 5.92
C PRO A 118 -8.10 -1.82 6.80
N SER A 119 -9.03 -1.07 6.18
CA SER A 119 -10.01 -0.25 6.90
C SER A 119 -11.02 -1.15 7.62
N ASN A 120 -10.64 -1.64 8.81
CA ASN A 120 -11.48 -2.49 9.62
C ASN A 120 -12.17 -1.71 10.75
N LYS A 121 -13.22 -2.30 11.32
CA LYS A 121 -13.99 -1.70 12.43
C LYS A 121 -13.13 -1.36 13.65
N GLU A 122 -12.02 -2.06 13.84
CA GLU A 122 -11.09 -1.81 14.94
C GLU A 122 -10.33 -0.50 14.73
N MET A 123 -9.88 -0.24 13.50
CA MET A 123 -9.24 1.01 13.11
C MET A 123 -10.21 2.20 13.26
N ASP A 124 -11.48 2.01 12.87
CA ASP A 124 -12.54 3.01 13.06
C ASP A 124 -12.86 3.25 14.54
N ARG A 125 -12.93 2.17 15.34
CA ARG A 125 -13.15 2.25 16.79
C ARG A 125 -12.00 2.95 17.49
N ASN A 126 -10.76 2.65 17.13
CA ASN A 126 -9.57 3.28 17.72
C ASN A 126 -9.49 4.77 17.36
N LYS A 127 -9.86 5.15 16.13
CA LYS A 127 -10.06 6.55 15.72
C LYS A 127 -11.10 7.24 16.61
N TYR A 128 -12.30 6.66 16.70
CA TYR A 128 -13.40 7.20 17.50
C TYR A 128 -13.02 7.38 18.98
N MET A 129 -12.43 6.35 19.61
CA MET A 129 -12.05 6.41 21.02
C MET A 129 -10.96 7.44 21.30
N LYS A 130 -10.01 7.67 20.37
CA LYS A 130 -9.01 8.74 20.50
C LYS A 130 -9.65 10.12 20.50
N ASP A 131 -10.59 10.37 19.60
CA ASP A 131 -11.32 11.64 19.57
C ASP A 131 -12.12 11.83 20.86
N VAL A 132 -12.87 10.81 21.31
CA VAL A 132 -13.60 10.86 22.57
C VAL A 132 -12.68 11.20 23.75
N LEU A 133 -11.53 10.54 23.89
CA LEU A 133 -10.56 10.83 24.96
C LEU A 133 -10.02 12.27 24.86
N ARG A 134 -9.69 12.74 23.65
CA ARG A 134 -9.17 14.10 23.42
C ARG A 134 -10.17 15.19 23.81
N TRP A 135 -11.46 14.95 23.63
CA TRP A 135 -12.53 15.90 23.96
C TRP A 135 -13.05 15.75 25.39
N LYS A 136 -12.91 14.58 26.00
CA LYS A 136 -13.37 14.31 27.38
C LYS A 136 -12.62 15.12 28.44
N ASP A 137 -11.35 15.43 28.21
CA ASP A 137 -10.55 16.29 29.11
C ASP A 137 -10.74 17.80 28.82
N LYS A 138 -11.59 18.16 27.86
CA LYS A 138 -11.88 19.54 27.46
C LYS A 138 -13.33 19.97 27.73
N ALA A 139 -14.12 19.12 28.39
CA ALA A 139 -15.52 19.34 28.75
C ALA A 139 -15.66 19.54 30.26
#